data_AF-A0A1G0JRG3-F1
#
_entry.id   AF-A0A1G0JRG3-F1
#
_cell.length_a   1.000
_cell.length_b   1.000
_cell.length_c   1.000
_cell.angle_alpha   90.00
_cell.angle_beta   90.00
_cell.angle_gamma   90.00
#
_symmetry.space_group_name_H-M   'P 1'
#
loop_
_entity.id
_entity.type
_entity.pdbx_description
1 polymer ?
#
loop_
_entity_poly.entity_id
_entity_poly.type
_entity_poly.pdbx_seq_one_letter_code
_entity_poly.pdbx_strand_id
1 'polypeptide(L)'
;MESGKQVLQGLEPASPFQWELSHYDLHGEQGAYFNPNNNEAHRCYPFIFAAGYSYTGLEARLLKNRAKPGTDGTVRISGTSLNTRKCHFSFDGKTSVEWIENDVKYPDIPFAVFDNFNHGNIVNATGNNFAGPDRPGTLAKQALSIEALADYEAMGKEFKKISDANYKKMEKDYKDEYQQFFFKVRDDVGQPVHDYFIDFYVQNSKGSQHQELTAEFDDKFEKSFYRHSADSSCRAMLLECKRLKQFKKKLDETKTRLVFDITAVPHLPNISYKPGYYVIYDGKSNQEKPEMTFIYPNTTTLVDIIMNRIQTDKLLNVSDYAKVVNK
;
A
#
# COMPACT_ATOMS: atom_id res chain seq x y z
N MET A 1 -18.56 19.02 16.33
CA MET A 1 -18.48 17.54 16.46
C MET A 1 -18.10 16.83 15.16
N GLU A 2 -18.20 17.47 13.99
CA GLU A 2 -17.85 16.82 12.70
C GLU A 2 -16.33 16.68 12.45
N SER A 3 -15.51 17.63 12.92
CA SER A 3 -14.06 17.61 12.70
C SER A 3 -13.38 16.37 13.29
N GLY A 4 -13.79 15.93 14.49
CA GLY A 4 -13.26 14.71 15.11
C GLY A 4 -13.57 13.45 14.31
N LYS A 5 -14.79 13.34 13.75
CA LYS A 5 -15.18 12.21 12.90
C LYS A 5 -14.37 12.20 11.59
N GLN A 6 -14.21 13.36 10.95
CA GLN A 6 -13.44 13.49 9.72
C GLN A 6 -11.96 13.13 9.94
N VAL A 7 -11.36 13.56 11.05
CA VAL A 7 -9.98 13.16 11.41
C VAL A 7 -9.88 11.65 11.59
N LEU A 8 -10.79 11.03 12.34
CA LEU A 8 -10.76 9.59 12.57
C LEU A 8 -10.98 8.79 11.27
N GLN A 9 -11.87 9.24 10.39
CA GLN A 9 -12.06 8.65 9.07
C GLN A 9 -10.82 8.84 8.19
N GLY A 10 -10.17 10.00 8.25
CA GLY A 10 -8.93 10.26 7.52
C GLY A 10 -7.75 9.38 7.99
N LEU A 11 -7.70 9.05 9.28
CA LEU A 11 -6.66 8.17 9.85
C LEU A 11 -6.93 6.68 9.61
N GLU A 12 -8.13 6.31 9.21
CA GLU A 12 -8.48 4.93 8.89
C GLU A 12 -7.67 4.45 7.67
N PRO A 13 -7.10 3.23 7.69
CA PRO A 13 -6.30 2.73 6.58
C PRO A 13 -7.08 2.72 5.25
N ALA A 14 -6.41 3.15 4.18
CA ALA A 14 -6.95 3.33 2.83
C ALA A 14 -8.04 4.41 2.71
N SER A 15 -8.14 5.34 3.66
CA SER A 15 -9.11 6.42 3.55
C SER A 15 -8.90 7.27 2.28
N PRO A 16 -9.97 7.83 1.68
CA PRO A 16 -9.84 8.76 0.56
C PRO A 16 -8.88 9.92 0.84
N PHE A 17 -8.82 10.39 2.10
CA PHE A 17 -7.89 11.41 2.54
C PHE A 17 -6.42 10.97 2.43
N GLN A 18 -6.08 9.75 2.84
CA GLN A 18 -4.72 9.21 2.68
C GLN A 18 -4.33 9.08 1.21
N TRP A 19 -5.28 8.70 0.35
CA TRP A 19 -5.08 8.69 -1.09
C TRP A 19 -4.81 10.09 -1.63
N GLU A 20 -5.62 11.08 -1.28
CA GLU A 20 -5.43 12.48 -1.71
C GLU A 20 -4.10 13.03 -1.24
N LEU A 21 -3.72 12.80 0.03
CA LEU A 21 -2.46 13.22 0.59
C LEU A 21 -1.27 12.60 -0.16
N SER A 22 -1.31 11.29 -0.43
CA SER A 22 -0.26 10.63 -1.18
C SER A 22 -0.21 11.08 -2.64
N HIS A 23 -1.34 11.41 -3.25
CA HIS A 23 -1.35 12.01 -4.59
C HIS A 23 -0.76 13.41 -4.57
N TYR A 24 -1.04 14.21 -3.57
CA TYR A 24 -0.54 15.57 -3.48
C TYR A 24 0.97 15.60 -3.19
N ASP A 25 1.42 14.85 -2.18
CA ASP A 25 2.81 14.93 -1.69
C ASP A 25 3.80 14.02 -2.42
N LEU A 26 3.35 12.89 -2.98
CA LEU A 26 4.23 11.81 -3.44
C LEU A 26 4.04 11.38 -4.89
N HIS A 27 2.85 11.59 -5.47
CA HIS A 27 2.53 11.12 -6.82
C HIS A 27 1.99 12.22 -7.76
N GLY A 28 1.97 13.47 -7.34
CA GLY A 28 1.37 14.58 -8.06
C GLY A 28 2.37 15.29 -8.96
N GLU A 29 1.87 15.85 -10.07
CA GLU A 29 2.70 16.59 -11.04
C GLU A 29 3.10 17.98 -10.55
N GLN A 30 2.34 18.56 -9.62
CA GLN A 30 2.60 19.90 -9.09
C GLN A 30 3.61 19.84 -7.94
N GLY A 31 4.86 20.24 -8.21
CA GLY A 31 5.83 20.72 -7.22
C GLY A 31 5.84 20.00 -5.87
N ALA A 32 5.78 18.67 -5.87
CA ALA A 32 5.70 17.87 -4.65
C ALA A 32 6.81 18.25 -3.67
N TYR A 33 6.48 18.42 -2.38
CA TYR A 33 7.42 18.83 -1.33
C TYR A 33 8.67 17.95 -1.26
N PHE A 34 8.55 16.71 -1.69
CA PHE A 34 9.58 15.67 -1.65
C PHE A 34 10.23 15.41 -3.01
N ASN A 35 10.11 16.33 -3.98
CA ASN A 35 10.72 16.18 -5.30
C ASN A 35 12.22 16.60 -5.28
N PRO A 36 13.17 15.70 -5.59
CA PRO A 36 14.59 16.05 -5.63
C PRO A 36 14.94 17.11 -6.69
N ASN A 37 14.10 17.25 -7.72
CA ASN A 37 14.29 18.22 -8.81
C ASN A 37 13.85 19.64 -8.45
N ASN A 38 13.21 19.84 -7.29
CA ASN A 38 12.91 21.18 -6.80
C ASN A 38 14.23 21.94 -6.51
N ASN A 39 14.14 23.28 -6.50
CA ASN A 39 15.24 24.12 -6.03
C ASN A 39 15.60 23.72 -4.59
N GLU A 40 16.88 23.61 -4.27
CA GLU A 40 17.39 23.20 -2.96
C GLU A 40 16.81 24.04 -1.82
N ALA A 41 16.62 25.35 -2.02
CA ALA A 41 16.00 26.24 -1.04
C ALA A 41 14.51 25.92 -0.74
N HIS A 42 13.86 25.12 -1.60
CA HIS A 42 12.45 24.71 -1.48
C HIS A 42 12.30 23.19 -1.27
N ARG A 43 13.39 22.43 -1.11
CA ARG A 43 13.32 20.99 -0.84
C ARG A 43 13.00 20.75 0.63
N CYS A 44 12.09 19.82 0.89
CA CYS A 44 11.91 19.25 2.21
C CYS A 44 12.64 17.92 2.29
N TYR A 45 13.51 17.73 3.28
CA TYR A 45 14.21 16.47 3.54
C TYR A 45 13.51 15.69 4.67
N PRO A 46 12.53 14.83 4.37
CA PRO A 46 11.85 14.05 5.41
C PRO A 46 12.74 12.92 5.93
N PHE A 47 12.69 12.68 7.24
CA PHE A 47 13.31 11.54 7.91
C PHE A 47 12.28 10.86 8.80
N ILE A 48 12.10 9.56 8.64
CA ILE A 48 11.06 8.80 9.34
C ILE A 48 11.69 7.84 10.34
N PHE A 49 11.28 7.99 11.59
CA PHE A 49 11.71 7.17 12.72
C PHE A 49 10.52 6.36 13.23
N ALA A 50 10.56 5.05 13.04
CA ALA A 50 9.50 4.15 13.47
C ALA A 50 9.92 3.32 14.68
N ALA A 51 9.00 3.16 15.63
CA ALA A 51 9.17 2.21 16.71
C ALA A 51 8.95 0.77 16.21
N GLY A 52 9.78 -0.17 16.67
CA GLY A 52 9.66 -1.58 16.30
C GLY A 52 8.77 -2.42 17.21
N TYR A 53 8.42 -1.91 18.39
CA TYR A 53 7.70 -2.66 19.42
C TYR A 53 6.35 -2.03 19.76
N SER A 54 5.40 -2.89 20.10
CA SER A 54 4.17 -2.46 20.75
C SER A 54 4.42 -2.05 22.21
N TYR A 55 3.47 -1.31 22.79
CA TYR A 55 3.45 -1.09 24.24
C TYR A 55 3.47 -2.43 25.01
N THR A 56 4.10 -2.44 26.18
CA THR A 56 4.11 -3.57 27.13
C THR A 56 3.38 -3.17 28.42
N GLY A 57 3.18 -4.10 29.37
CA GLY A 57 2.65 -3.75 30.70
C GLY A 57 1.16 -3.41 30.76
N LEU A 58 0.80 -2.38 31.54
CA LEU A 58 -0.60 -1.99 31.80
C LEU A 58 -1.22 -1.33 30.57
N GLU A 59 -0.43 -0.53 29.86
CA GLU A 59 -0.78 0.12 28.59
C GLU A 59 -1.17 -0.92 27.54
N ALA A 60 -0.38 -2.01 27.45
CA ALA A 60 -0.71 -3.14 26.58
C ALA A 60 -2.03 -3.83 26.96
N ARG A 61 -2.37 -3.90 28.26
CA ARG A 61 -3.63 -4.51 28.73
C ARG A 61 -4.86 -3.69 28.34
N LEU A 62 -4.75 -2.37 28.33
CA LEU A 62 -5.80 -1.46 27.87
C LEU A 62 -5.93 -1.44 26.35
N LEU A 63 -4.85 -1.77 25.63
CA LEU A 63 -4.75 -1.69 24.18
C LEU A 63 -4.62 -3.05 23.49
N LYS A 64 -4.94 -4.18 24.17
CA LYS A 64 -4.67 -5.56 23.67
C LYS A 64 -5.13 -5.83 22.23
N ASN A 65 -6.22 -5.20 21.81
CA ASN A 65 -6.77 -5.37 20.46
C ASN A 65 -5.98 -4.64 19.36
N ARG A 66 -5.01 -3.79 19.73
CA ARG A 66 -4.19 -2.96 18.83
C ARG A 66 -2.80 -3.53 18.52
N ALA A 67 -2.26 -4.37 19.41
CA ALA A 67 -0.96 -5.01 19.19
C ALA A 67 -1.11 -6.16 18.18
N LYS A 68 -0.99 -5.84 16.90
CA LYS A 68 -0.96 -6.80 15.79
C LYS A 68 0.45 -6.87 15.22
N PRO A 69 0.88 -8.02 14.68
CA PRO A 69 2.12 -8.10 13.93
C PRO A 69 2.18 -7.03 12.82
N GLY A 70 3.34 -6.40 12.64
CA GLY A 70 3.54 -5.29 11.70
C GLY A 70 3.09 -3.91 12.20
N THR A 71 2.76 -3.78 13.50
CA THR A 71 2.38 -2.51 14.15
C THR A 71 3.26 -2.20 15.36
N ASP A 72 3.38 -0.93 15.72
CA ASP A 72 4.02 -0.47 16.96
C ASP A 72 3.02 -0.28 18.13
N GLY A 73 1.81 -0.83 17.97
CA GLY A 73 0.70 -0.67 18.91
C GLY A 73 -0.13 0.61 18.73
N THR A 74 0.33 1.57 17.92
CA THR A 74 -0.39 2.80 17.56
C THR A 74 -0.63 2.87 16.05
N VAL A 75 0.39 2.61 15.25
CA VAL A 75 0.38 2.70 13.78
C VAL A 75 0.87 1.40 13.14
N ARG A 76 0.50 1.18 11.88
CA ARG A 76 1.12 0.15 11.04
C ARG A 76 2.49 0.68 10.59
N ILE A 77 3.56 -0.07 10.84
CA ILE A 77 4.93 0.37 10.53
C ILE A 77 5.09 0.61 9.02
N SER A 78 4.49 -0.24 8.19
CA SER A 78 4.48 -0.07 6.73
C SER A 78 3.71 1.17 6.23
N GLY A 79 2.86 1.75 7.08
CA GLY A 79 2.10 2.96 6.80
C GLY A 79 2.76 4.25 7.24
N THR A 80 3.91 4.19 7.94
CA THR A 80 4.63 5.39 8.36
C THR A 80 5.71 5.81 7.36
N SER A 81 6.19 4.88 6.53
CA SER A 81 7.15 5.24 5.50
C SER A 81 6.46 6.10 4.43
N LEU A 82 7.09 7.20 4.04
CA LEU A 82 6.67 8.03 2.91
C LEU A 82 7.11 7.42 1.56
N ASN A 83 7.59 6.18 1.58
CA ASN A 83 8.03 5.42 0.41
C ASN A 83 6.85 4.74 -0.30
N THR A 84 5.71 5.44 -0.41
CA THR A 84 4.51 4.95 -1.07
C THR A 84 4.79 4.64 -2.54
N ARG A 85 4.22 3.54 -3.03
CA ARG A 85 4.26 3.13 -4.43
C ARG A 85 2.86 3.16 -4.99
N LYS A 86 2.73 3.34 -6.29
CA LYS A 86 1.42 3.35 -6.95
C LYS A 86 1.45 2.53 -8.22
N CYS A 87 0.43 1.72 -8.44
CA CYS A 87 0.19 1.05 -9.71
C CYS A 87 -1.28 1.19 -10.13
N HIS A 88 -1.49 1.16 -11.44
CA HIS A 88 -2.82 1.13 -12.03
C HIS A 88 -3.11 -0.26 -12.58
N PHE A 89 -4.30 -0.78 -12.27
CA PHE A 89 -4.87 -1.96 -12.88
C PHE A 89 -6.07 -1.50 -13.70
N SER A 90 -5.88 -1.34 -15.00
CA SER A 90 -6.99 -0.98 -15.90
C SER A 90 -7.51 -2.23 -16.60
N PHE A 91 -8.80 -2.49 -16.40
CA PHE A 91 -9.55 -3.50 -17.14
C PHE A 91 -10.44 -2.89 -18.23
N ASP A 92 -10.41 -1.57 -18.38
CA ASP A 92 -11.06 -0.86 -19.48
C ASP A 92 -10.43 -1.25 -20.82
N GLY A 93 -11.26 -1.79 -21.72
CA GLY A 93 -10.80 -2.40 -22.97
C GLY A 93 -9.83 -3.56 -22.78
N LYS A 94 -8.52 -3.27 -22.89
CA LYS A 94 -7.43 -4.25 -22.77
C LYS A 94 -6.80 -4.14 -21.38
N THR A 95 -6.72 -5.27 -20.67
CA THR A 95 -6.02 -5.35 -19.39
C THR A 95 -4.62 -4.76 -19.49
N SER A 96 -4.35 -3.77 -18.65
CA SER A 96 -3.03 -3.18 -18.48
C SER A 96 -2.74 -2.99 -17.00
N VAL A 97 -1.50 -3.27 -16.64
CA VAL A 97 -0.98 -3.03 -15.30
C VAL A 97 0.33 -2.29 -15.43
N GLU A 98 0.42 -1.14 -14.78
CA GLU A 98 1.57 -0.25 -14.85
C GLU A 98 1.97 0.24 -13.45
N TRP A 99 3.28 0.24 -13.18
CA TRP A 99 3.81 1.03 -12.07
C TRP A 99 3.83 2.49 -12.48
N ILE A 100 3.37 3.34 -11.56
CA ILE A 100 3.47 4.79 -11.71
C ILE A 100 4.85 5.17 -11.20
N GLU A 101 5.82 5.12 -12.11
CA GLU A 101 7.17 5.63 -11.90
C GLU A 101 7.11 7.15 -12.02
N ASN A 102 7.14 7.83 -10.88
CA ASN A 102 7.15 9.29 -10.88
C ASN A 102 8.46 9.78 -10.28
N ASP A 103 9.23 10.52 -11.07
CA ASP A 103 10.38 11.33 -10.64
C ASP A 103 9.96 12.54 -9.77
N VAL A 104 8.72 12.54 -9.28
CA VAL A 104 8.11 13.63 -8.50
C VAL A 104 8.39 13.49 -7.01
N LYS A 105 9.04 12.43 -6.56
CA LYS A 105 9.47 12.25 -5.17
C LYS A 105 10.87 11.66 -5.08
N TYR A 106 11.48 11.71 -3.89
CA TYR A 106 12.71 10.97 -3.63
C TYR A 106 12.51 9.47 -3.89
N PRO A 107 13.45 8.81 -4.60
CA PRO A 107 13.38 7.38 -4.83
C PRO A 107 13.34 6.56 -3.53
N ASP A 108 14.03 7.04 -2.50
CA ASP A 108 14.04 6.46 -1.16
C ASP A 108 14.12 7.56 -0.09
N ILE A 109 13.04 7.72 0.67
CA ILE A 109 12.98 8.60 1.84
C ILE A 109 13.59 7.84 3.04
N PRO A 110 14.59 8.41 3.76
CA PRO A 110 15.21 7.80 4.93
C PRO A 110 14.16 7.33 5.94
N PHE A 111 14.15 6.02 6.16
CA PHE A 111 13.23 5.33 7.05
C PHE A 111 13.98 4.29 7.86
N ALA A 112 13.82 4.33 9.19
CA ALA A 112 14.41 3.33 10.07
C ALA A 112 13.44 2.88 11.16
N VAL A 113 13.42 1.57 11.41
CA VAL A 113 12.71 0.96 12.52
C VAL A 113 13.68 0.66 13.64
N PHE A 114 13.34 1.06 14.87
CA PHE A 114 14.24 0.98 16.02
C PHE A 114 13.85 -0.14 16.99
N ASP A 115 14.83 -1.01 17.27
CA ASP A 115 14.70 -2.06 18.28
C ASP A 115 14.61 -1.46 19.69
N ASN A 116 13.86 -2.10 20.58
CA ASN A 116 13.61 -1.66 21.95
C ASN A 116 12.87 -0.30 22.08
N PHE A 117 12.30 0.24 21.01
CA PHE A 117 11.44 1.43 21.07
C PHE A 117 10.00 1.07 20.78
N ASN A 118 9.09 1.67 21.55
CA ASN A 118 7.65 1.69 21.29
C ASN A 118 7.22 3.12 20.94
N HIS A 119 5.96 3.27 20.52
CA HIS A 119 5.45 4.56 20.07
C HIS A 119 5.58 5.68 21.12
N GLY A 120 5.43 5.37 22.40
CA GLY A 120 5.53 6.37 23.46
C GLY A 120 6.96 6.83 23.75
N ASN A 121 7.90 5.89 23.90
CA ASN A 121 9.26 6.23 24.34
C ASN A 121 10.13 6.82 23.21
N ILE A 122 9.82 6.53 21.94
CA ILE A 122 10.52 7.13 20.80
C ILE A 122 10.14 8.62 20.66
N VAL A 123 8.88 8.97 20.89
CA VAL A 123 8.39 10.35 20.82
C VAL A 123 8.83 11.16 22.03
N ASN A 124 8.71 10.59 23.24
CA ASN A 124 9.07 11.29 24.47
C ASN A 124 10.59 11.34 24.72
N ALA A 125 11.41 10.76 23.84
CA ALA A 125 12.87 10.72 23.95
C ALA A 125 13.38 10.15 25.28
N THR A 126 12.65 9.19 25.87
CA THR A 126 12.94 8.66 27.21
C THR A 126 13.51 7.24 27.17
N GLY A 127 14.56 6.99 27.96
CA GLY A 127 15.08 5.64 28.22
C GLY A 127 15.81 5.00 27.03
N ASN A 128 16.05 3.69 27.12
CA ASN A 128 16.52 2.80 26.05
C ASN A 128 17.73 3.30 25.22
N ASN A 129 18.62 4.05 25.88
CA ASN A 129 19.79 4.65 25.24
C ASN A 129 19.40 5.49 24.00
N PHE A 130 18.37 6.34 24.12
CA PHE A 130 17.86 7.17 23.02
C PHE A 130 18.95 7.99 22.29
N ALA A 131 19.97 8.44 23.03
CA ALA A 131 21.09 9.21 22.51
C ALA A 131 22.35 8.36 22.21
N GLY A 132 22.22 7.03 22.12
CA GLY A 132 23.32 6.15 21.75
C GLY A 132 23.71 6.23 20.26
N PRO A 133 24.80 5.57 19.85
CA PRO A 133 25.13 5.40 18.44
C PRO A 133 24.00 4.69 17.70
N ASP A 134 23.67 5.14 16.49
CA ASP A 134 22.62 4.56 15.63
C ASP A 134 21.22 4.53 16.27
N ARG A 135 20.97 5.39 17.27
CA ARG A 135 19.70 5.50 17.99
C ARG A 135 18.93 6.74 17.53
N PRO A 136 17.59 6.78 17.74
CA PRO A 136 16.74 7.83 17.19
C PRO A 136 17.22 9.25 17.51
N GLY A 137 17.66 9.51 18.75
CA GLY A 137 18.10 10.84 19.16
C GLY A 137 19.38 11.33 18.46
N THR A 138 20.34 10.44 18.24
CA THR A 138 21.58 10.77 17.53
C THR A 138 21.32 11.01 16.06
N LEU A 139 20.55 10.13 15.43
CA LEU A 139 20.18 10.23 14.02
C LEU A 139 19.27 11.45 13.76
N ALA A 140 18.35 11.79 14.67
CA ALA A 140 17.54 13.00 14.58
C ALA A 140 18.41 14.26 14.61
N LYS A 141 19.42 14.32 15.48
CA LYS A 141 20.39 15.43 15.51
C LYS A 141 21.20 15.54 14.22
N GLN A 142 21.62 14.40 13.65
CA GLN A 142 22.32 14.38 12.37
C GLN A 142 21.41 14.84 11.22
N ALA A 143 20.14 14.42 11.22
CA ALA A 143 19.16 14.76 10.19
C ALA A 143 18.87 16.27 10.15
N LEU A 144 18.83 16.92 11.31
CA LEU A 144 18.66 18.37 11.43
C LEU A 144 19.81 19.19 10.82
N SER A 145 20.96 18.57 10.56
CA SER A 145 22.13 19.22 9.96
C SER A 145 22.24 19.00 8.44
N ILE A 146 21.30 18.27 7.84
CA ILE A 146 21.33 17.96 6.40
C ILE A 146 20.74 19.11 5.60
N GLU A 147 21.58 19.70 4.75
CA GLU A 147 21.20 20.82 3.87
C GLU A 147 21.35 20.49 2.38
N ALA A 148 22.08 19.42 2.04
CA ALA A 148 22.38 19.03 0.67
C ALA A 148 21.78 17.67 0.30
N LEU A 149 21.38 17.53 -0.97
CA LEU A 149 20.79 16.29 -1.50
C LEU A 149 21.72 15.08 -1.38
N ALA A 150 23.01 15.26 -1.65
CA ALA A 150 23.98 14.17 -1.60
C ALA A 150 24.11 13.60 -0.16
N ASP A 151 24.08 14.47 0.85
CA ASP A 151 24.15 14.06 2.26
C ASP A 151 22.84 13.38 2.70
N TYR A 152 21.70 13.86 2.20
CA TYR A 152 20.40 13.23 2.41
C TYR A 152 20.36 11.79 1.87
N GLU A 153 20.83 11.58 0.64
CA GLU A 153 20.92 10.25 0.02
C GLU A 153 21.90 9.32 0.75
N ALA A 154 23.04 9.85 1.20
CA ALA A 154 23.99 9.10 2.00
C ALA A 154 23.37 8.67 3.34
N MET A 155 22.63 9.56 4.00
CA MET A 155 21.94 9.28 5.25
C MET A 155 20.80 8.27 5.06
N GLY A 156 20.10 8.29 3.93
CA GLY A 156 19.11 7.26 3.56
C GLY A 156 19.70 5.85 3.55
N LYS A 157 20.89 5.68 2.97
CA LYS A 157 21.61 4.39 2.97
C LYS A 157 21.95 3.93 4.39
N GLU A 158 22.35 4.85 5.26
CA GLU A 158 22.64 4.52 6.66
C GLU A 158 21.38 4.17 7.44
N PHE A 159 20.27 4.90 7.24
CA PHE A 159 18.96 4.56 7.82
C PHE A 159 18.54 3.16 7.45
N LYS A 160 18.66 2.79 6.18
CA LYS A 160 18.37 1.44 5.72
C LYS A 160 19.23 0.40 6.42
N LYS A 161 20.55 0.62 6.49
CA LYS A 161 21.49 -0.29 7.17
C LYS A 161 21.15 -0.46 8.66
N ILE A 162 20.82 0.62 9.35
CA ILE A 162 20.40 0.62 10.75
C ILE A 162 19.10 -0.13 10.93
N SER A 163 18.10 0.13 10.08
CA SER A 163 16.81 -0.57 10.09
C SER A 163 17.00 -2.07 9.90
N ASP A 164 17.75 -2.49 8.88
CA ASP A 164 18.06 -3.91 8.60
C ASP A 164 18.77 -4.57 9.79
N ALA A 165 19.68 -3.85 10.46
CA ALA A 165 20.36 -4.33 11.65
C ALA A 165 19.42 -4.45 12.86
N ASN A 166 18.50 -3.51 13.03
CA ASN A 166 17.55 -3.51 14.13
C ASN A 166 16.52 -4.63 13.99
N TYR A 167 15.97 -4.86 12.80
CA TYR A 167 15.09 -6.01 12.54
C TYR A 167 15.73 -7.35 12.91
N LYS A 168 17.05 -7.51 12.67
CA LYS A 168 17.78 -8.74 13.07
C LYS A 168 17.90 -8.92 14.58
N LYS A 169 17.88 -7.83 15.36
CA LYS A 169 17.94 -7.86 16.84
C LYS A 169 16.58 -8.08 17.48
N MET A 170 15.50 -7.80 16.76
CA MET A 170 14.14 -7.88 17.28
C MET A 170 13.73 -9.32 17.61
N GLU A 171 12.81 -9.43 18.57
CA GLU A 171 12.20 -10.69 18.95
C GLU A 171 11.36 -11.28 17.79
N LYS A 172 11.08 -12.58 17.86
CA LYS A 172 10.43 -13.34 16.78
C LYS A 172 9.15 -12.69 16.25
N ASP A 173 8.36 -12.08 17.13
CA ASP A 173 7.05 -11.54 16.75
C ASP A 173 7.11 -10.12 16.15
N TYR A 174 8.28 -9.47 16.20
CA TYR A 174 8.49 -8.10 15.72
C TYR A 174 9.51 -8.00 14.57
N LYS A 175 10.30 -9.05 14.36
CA LYS A 175 11.43 -9.04 13.40
C LYS A 175 11.05 -9.15 11.92
N ASP A 176 9.80 -9.42 11.59
CA ASP A 176 9.36 -9.59 10.22
C ASP A 176 8.82 -8.27 9.66
N GLU A 177 9.23 -7.93 8.44
CA GLU A 177 8.80 -6.71 7.74
C GLU A 177 7.43 -6.93 7.08
N TYR A 178 6.62 -5.88 7.06
CA TYR A 178 5.28 -5.90 6.48
C TYR A 178 5.15 -4.89 5.35
N GLN A 179 4.21 -5.11 4.46
CA GLN A 179 3.79 -4.18 3.42
C GLN A 179 2.28 -4.07 3.46
N GLN A 180 1.76 -2.86 3.22
CA GLN A 180 0.32 -2.67 3.10
C GLN A 180 -0.07 -2.27 1.68
N PHE A 181 -1.24 -2.75 1.25
CA PHE A 181 -1.85 -2.42 -0.02
C PHE A 181 -3.14 -1.66 0.25
N PHE A 182 -3.27 -0.49 -0.35
CA PHE A 182 -4.52 0.24 -0.39
C PHE A 182 -5.10 0.09 -1.78
N PHE A 183 -6.26 -0.52 -1.87
CA PHE A 183 -7.02 -0.69 -3.10
C PHE A 183 -8.06 0.42 -3.17
N LYS A 184 -8.21 1.04 -4.34
CA LYS A 184 -9.31 1.93 -4.67
C LYS A 184 -9.91 1.48 -5.99
N VAL A 185 -11.21 1.24 -6.02
CA VAL A 185 -11.89 0.72 -7.22
C VAL A 185 -12.85 1.77 -7.77
N ARG A 186 -12.71 2.07 -9.05
CA ARG A 186 -13.57 2.98 -9.79
C ARG A 186 -13.91 2.41 -11.16
N ASP A 187 -14.94 2.92 -11.79
CA ASP A 187 -15.23 2.64 -13.19
C ASP A 187 -14.41 3.54 -14.14
N ASP A 188 -14.49 3.24 -15.43
CA ASP A 188 -13.86 3.96 -16.53
C ASP A 188 -14.27 5.44 -16.65
N VAL A 189 -15.43 5.82 -16.10
CA VAL A 189 -15.88 7.22 -16.00
C VAL A 189 -15.58 7.87 -14.64
N GLY A 190 -14.77 7.19 -13.79
CA GLY A 190 -14.26 7.72 -12.53
C GLY A 190 -15.20 7.60 -11.33
N GLN A 191 -16.34 6.91 -11.45
CA GLN A 191 -17.25 6.69 -10.34
C GLN A 191 -16.73 5.58 -9.42
N PRO A 192 -16.80 5.75 -8.08
CA PRO A 192 -16.37 4.73 -7.14
C PRO A 192 -17.25 3.47 -7.25
N VAL A 193 -16.62 2.30 -7.18
CA VAL A 193 -17.30 0.99 -7.17
C VAL A 193 -17.28 0.46 -5.74
N HIS A 194 -18.43 0.52 -5.05
CA HIS A 194 -18.50 0.25 -3.61
C HIS A 194 -18.74 -1.21 -3.25
N ASP A 195 -19.24 -2.03 -4.19
CA ASP A 195 -19.50 -3.45 -4.00
C ASP A 195 -18.71 -4.28 -5.03
N TYR A 196 -17.67 -4.95 -4.53
CA TYR A 196 -16.74 -5.73 -5.34
C TYR A 196 -16.09 -6.83 -4.52
N PHE A 197 -15.51 -7.80 -5.21
CA PHE A 197 -14.75 -8.88 -4.61
C PHE A 197 -13.40 -8.98 -5.32
N ILE A 198 -12.31 -8.94 -4.54
CA ILE A 198 -10.96 -9.23 -5.01
C ILE A 198 -10.64 -10.64 -4.54
N ASP A 199 -10.11 -11.45 -5.44
CA ASP A 199 -9.73 -12.83 -5.20
C ASP A 199 -8.29 -13.08 -5.69
N PHE A 200 -7.55 -13.90 -4.95
CA PHE A 200 -6.23 -14.38 -5.34
C PHE A 200 -6.19 -15.89 -5.34
N TYR A 201 -5.96 -16.48 -6.51
CA TYR A 201 -5.85 -17.92 -6.61
C TYR A 201 -4.63 -18.35 -7.41
N VAL A 202 -4.23 -19.61 -7.20
CA VAL A 202 -3.08 -20.19 -7.88
C VAL A 202 -3.55 -21.01 -9.06
N GLN A 203 -2.92 -20.84 -10.22
CA GLN A 203 -3.13 -21.67 -11.41
C GLN A 203 -1.91 -22.55 -11.68
N ASN A 204 -2.15 -23.77 -12.15
CA ASN A 204 -1.09 -24.61 -12.70
C ASN A 204 -0.72 -24.23 -14.14
N SER A 205 0.26 -24.94 -14.71
CA SER A 205 0.74 -24.71 -16.07
C SER A 205 -0.32 -24.86 -17.17
N LYS A 206 -1.42 -25.58 -16.89
CA LYS A 206 -2.57 -25.77 -17.79
C LYS A 206 -3.67 -24.72 -17.60
N GLY A 207 -3.50 -23.78 -16.65
CA GLY A 207 -4.45 -22.72 -16.35
C GLY A 207 -5.60 -23.13 -15.42
N SER A 208 -5.63 -24.37 -14.93
CA SER A 208 -6.63 -24.76 -13.91
C SER A 208 -6.15 -24.43 -12.51
N GLN A 209 -7.11 -24.19 -11.61
CA GLN A 209 -6.83 -23.80 -10.22
C GLN A 209 -6.06 -24.90 -9.47
N HIS A 210 -5.03 -24.50 -8.75
CA HIS A 210 -4.26 -25.33 -7.83
C HIS A 210 -4.84 -25.17 -6.42
N GLN A 211 -5.72 -26.08 -6.03
CA GLN A 211 -6.53 -25.98 -4.81
C GLN A 211 -5.69 -25.79 -3.53
N GLU A 212 -4.64 -26.60 -3.34
CA GLU A 212 -3.83 -26.55 -2.10
C GLU A 212 -3.12 -25.21 -1.90
N LEU A 213 -2.43 -24.72 -2.94
CA LEU A 213 -1.74 -23.43 -2.88
C LEU A 213 -2.70 -22.24 -2.85
N THR A 214 -3.89 -22.37 -3.44
CA THR A 214 -4.94 -21.34 -3.28
C THR A 214 -5.41 -21.29 -1.83
N ALA A 215 -5.80 -22.43 -1.25
CA ALA A 215 -6.22 -22.49 0.15
C ALA A 215 -5.12 -22.01 1.12
N GLU A 216 -3.85 -22.26 0.82
CA GLU A 216 -2.73 -21.71 1.58
C GLU A 216 -2.66 -20.17 1.47
N PHE A 217 -2.92 -19.59 0.30
CA PHE A 217 -2.94 -18.14 0.11
C PHE A 217 -4.10 -17.51 0.89
N ASP A 218 -5.30 -18.06 0.76
CA ASP A 218 -6.52 -17.59 1.43
C ASP A 218 -6.35 -17.57 2.96
N ASP A 219 -5.82 -18.66 3.51
CA ASP A 219 -5.59 -18.80 4.95
C ASP A 219 -4.56 -17.79 5.48
N LYS A 220 -3.49 -17.55 4.72
CA LYS A 220 -2.34 -16.78 5.19
C LYS A 220 -2.42 -15.30 4.89
N PHE A 221 -3.16 -14.88 3.87
CA PHE A 221 -3.10 -13.50 3.36
C PHE A 221 -4.49 -12.85 3.25
N GLU A 222 -5.50 -13.53 2.69
CA GLU A 222 -6.80 -12.90 2.41
C GLU A 222 -7.63 -12.55 3.66
N LYS A 223 -7.40 -13.23 4.79
CA LYS A 223 -8.04 -12.88 6.08
C LYS A 223 -7.73 -11.45 6.56
N SER A 224 -6.79 -10.76 5.93
CA SER A 224 -6.31 -9.43 6.34
C SER A 224 -6.91 -8.26 5.55
N PHE A 225 -7.96 -8.50 4.74
CA PHE A 225 -8.69 -7.42 4.07
C PHE A 225 -9.55 -6.61 5.04
N TYR A 226 -9.43 -5.30 4.94
CA TYR A 226 -10.19 -4.33 5.71
C TYR A 226 -10.93 -3.39 4.76
N ARG A 227 -12.26 -3.34 4.87
CA ARG A 227 -13.12 -2.41 4.14
C ARG A 227 -13.18 -1.08 4.87
N HIS A 228 -12.84 0.00 4.18
CA HIS A 228 -12.91 1.33 4.78
C HIS A 228 -14.37 1.68 5.11
N SER A 229 -14.59 2.24 6.30
CA SER A 229 -15.90 2.37 6.93
C SER A 229 -16.78 3.43 6.28
N ALA A 230 -16.19 4.49 5.73
CA ALA A 230 -16.91 5.60 5.12
C ALA A 230 -16.97 5.53 3.59
N ASP A 231 -16.06 4.79 2.97
CA ASP A 231 -16.00 4.62 1.52
C ASP A 231 -15.53 3.20 1.20
N SER A 232 -16.48 2.34 0.84
CA SER A 232 -16.16 0.94 0.58
C SER A 232 -15.58 0.64 -0.78
N SER A 233 -15.39 1.66 -1.62
CA SER A 233 -14.53 1.54 -2.81
C SER A 233 -13.05 1.39 -2.43
N CYS A 234 -12.72 1.74 -1.18
CA CYS A 234 -11.39 1.65 -0.61
C CYS A 234 -11.25 0.43 0.33
N ARG A 235 -10.17 -0.34 0.15
CA ARG A 235 -9.81 -1.47 1.02
C ARG A 235 -8.34 -1.45 1.36
N ALA A 236 -7.99 -1.94 2.54
CA ALA A 236 -6.62 -2.13 2.96
C ALA A 236 -6.31 -3.62 3.18
N MET A 237 -5.12 -4.05 2.79
CA MET A 237 -4.56 -5.37 3.10
C MET A 237 -3.16 -5.18 3.70
N LEU A 238 -2.79 -5.96 4.70
CA LEU A 238 -1.46 -5.94 5.31
C LEU A 238 -0.85 -7.33 5.21
N LEU A 239 0.34 -7.45 4.60
CA LEU A 239 1.01 -8.72 4.33
C LEU A 239 2.40 -8.77 4.96
N GLU A 240 2.77 -9.93 5.50
CA GLU A 240 4.13 -10.22 5.96
C GLU A 240 5.03 -10.55 4.76
N CYS A 241 6.04 -9.74 4.49
CA CYS A 241 6.86 -9.84 3.27
C CYS A 241 7.65 -11.14 3.21
N LYS A 242 8.06 -11.69 4.35
CA LYS A 242 8.80 -12.95 4.41
C LYS A 242 7.93 -14.15 4.03
N ARG A 243 6.69 -14.22 4.52
CA ARG A 243 5.72 -15.23 4.07
C ARG A 243 5.45 -15.13 2.58
N LEU A 244 5.31 -13.91 2.05
CA LEU A 244 5.09 -13.70 0.62
C LEU A 244 6.28 -14.18 -0.23
N LYS A 245 7.52 -13.91 0.20
CA LYS A 245 8.75 -14.44 -0.43
C LYS A 245 8.80 -15.97 -0.39
N GLN A 246 8.45 -16.58 0.74
CA GLN A 246 8.37 -18.04 0.86
C GLN A 246 7.30 -18.64 -0.04
N PHE A 247 6.15 -17.98 -0.15
CA PHE A 247 5.07 -18.40 -1.05
C PHE A 247 5.50 -18.31 -2.52
N LYS A 248 6.13 -17.19 -2.93
CA LYS A 248 6.72 -17.06 -4.28
C LYS A 248 7.66 -18.21 -4.60
N LYS A 249 8.56 -18.58 -3.67
CA LYS A 249 9.46 -19.72 -3.85
C LYS A 249 8.71 -21.04 -4.09
N LYS A 250 7.59 -21.28 -3.41
CA LYS A 250 6.74 -22.45 -3.67
C LYS A 250 6.10 -22.40 -5.05
N LEU A 251 5.66 -21.22 -5.51
CA LEU A 251 5.14 -21.04 -6.86
C LEU A 251 6.19 -21.42 -7.91
N ASP A 252 7.46 -21.05 -7.67
CA ASP A 252 8.60 -21.43 -8.52
C ASP A 252 8.82 -22.94 -8.55
N GLU A 253 8.92 -23.55 -7.37
CA GLU A 253 9.16 -24.99 -7.21
C GLU A 253 8.05 -25.84 -7.87
N THR A 254 6.81 -25.34 -7.85
CA THR A 254 5.63 -26.02 -8.42
C THR A 254 5.29 -25.61 -9.85
N LYS A 255 5.99 -24.62 -10.41
CA LYS A 255 5.72 -24.02 -11.74
C LYS A 255 4.27 -23.55 -11.88
N THR A 256 3.76 -22.92 -10.83
CA THR A 256 2.41 -22.36 -10.76
C THR A 256 2.43 -20.84 -10.86
N ARG A 257 1.25 -20.24 -11.05
CA ARG A 257 1.08 -18.80 -11.24
C ARG A 257 0.12 -18.25 -10.20
N LEU A 258 0.40 -17.06 -9.67
CA LEU A 258 -0.54 -16.33 -8.82
C LEU A 258 -1.37 -15.39 -9.68
N VAL A 259 -2.69 -15.50 -9.55
CA VAL A 259 -3.67 -14.74 -10.29
C VAL A 259 -4.38 -13.77 -9.36
N PHE A 260 -4.68 -12.58 -9.89
CA PHE A 260 -5.61 -11.59 -9.36
C PHE A 260 -6.89 -11.64 -10.17
N ASP A 261 -8.03 -11.69 -9.49
CA ASP A 261 -9.36 -11.52 -10.09
C ASP A 261 -10.14 -10.45 -9.33
N ILE A 262 -10.94 -9.68 -10.05
CA ILE A 262 -11.90 -8.74 -9.48
C ILE A 262 -13.25 -8.82 -10.18
N THR A 263 -14.29 -8.95 -9.37
CA THR A 263 -15.69 -8.85 -9.81
C THR A 263 -16.38 -7.71 -9.06
N ALA A 264 -17.37 -7.08 -9.68
CA ALA A 264 -18.08 -5.96 -9.08
C ALA A 264 -19.59 -6.04 -9.34
N VAL A 265 -20.35 -5.55 -8.36
CA VAL A 265 -21.81 -5.45 -8.44
C VAL A 265 -22.21 -3.99 -8.68
N PRO A 266 -22.97 -3.70 -9.74
CA PRO A 266 -23.44 -2.35 -10.03
C PRO A 266 -24.54 -1.93 -9.07
N HIS A 267 -24.55 -0.65 -8.68
CA HIS A 267 -25.66 -0.06 -7.92
C HIS A 267 -26.82 0.43 -8.81
N LEU A 268 -26.60 0.51 -10.13
CA LEU A 268 -27.57 1.00 -11.10
C LEU A 268 -28.03 -0.13 -12.03
N PRO A 269 -29.32 -0.24 -12.34
CA PRO A 269 -29.90 -1.39 -13.05
C PRO A 269 -29.45 -1.56 -14.51
N ASN A 270 -28.90 -0.51 -15.13
CA ASN A 270 -28.47 -0.51 -16.53
C ASN A 270 -26.95 -0.50 -16.70
N ILE A 271 -26.22 -0.69 -15.60
CA ILE A 271 -24.76 -0.80 -15.57
C ILE A 271 -24.42 -2.24 -15.21
N SER A 272 -23.38 -2.79 -15.81
CA SER A 272 -22.66 -3.95 -15.30
C SER A 272 -21.16 -3.71 -15.44
N TYR A 273 -20.36 -4.55 -14.78
CA TYR A 273 -18.91 -4.48 -14.88
C TYR A 273 -18.37 -5.78 -15.47
N LYS A 274 -17.42 -5.68 -16.40
CA LYS A 274 -16.68 -6.84 -16.87
C LYS A 274 -15.68 -7.27 -15.78
N PRO A 275 -15.60 -8.57 -15.42
CA PRO A 275 -14.58 -9.06 -14.50
C PRO A 275 -13.17 -8.73 -14.99
N GLY A 276 -12.30 -8.37 -14.04
CA GLY A 276 -10.89 -8.10 -14.28
C GLY A 276 -10.04 -9.31 -13.92
N TYR A 277 -9.07 -9.65 -14.77
CA TYR A 277 -8.17 -10.78 -14.54
C TYR A 277 -6.73 -10.36 -14.87
N TYR A 278 -5.79 -10.67 -13.97
CA TYR A 278 -4.37 -10.42 -14.18
C TYR A 278 -3.48 -11.49 -13.54
N VAL A 279 -2.42 -11.91 -14.22
CA VAL A 279 -1.42 -12.83 -13.64
C VAL A 279 -0.35 -12.00 -12.94
N ILE A 280 -0.42 -11.91 -11.61
CA ILE A 280 0.53 -11.16 -10.78
C ILE A 280 1.93 -11.79 -10.87
N TYR A 281 1.96 -13.12 -10.91
CA TYR A 281 3.20 -13.89 -10.93
C TYR A 281 3.05 -15.12 -11.82
N ASP A 282 3.95 -15.30 -12.79
CA ASP A 282 3.91 -16.45 -13.70
C ASP A 282 5.17 -17.32 -13.70
N GLY A 283 6.15 -16.99 -12.85
CA GLY A 283 7.43 -17.68 -12.73
C GLY A 283 8.36 -17.55 -13.95
N LYS A 284 8.00 -16.76 -14.95
CA LYS A 284 8.85 -16.51 -16.12
C LYS A 284 9.65 -15.24 -15.89
N SER A 285 10.94 -15.37 -15.60
CA SER A 285 11.82 -14.20 -15.65
C SER A 285 11.89 -13.73 -17.10
N ASN A 286 11.30 -12.58 -17.42
CA ASN A 286 11.46 -11.99 -18.73
C ASN A 286 12.86 -11.36 -18.78
N GLN A 287 13.81 -11.94 -19.52
CA GLN A 287 15.19 -11.40 -19.55
C GLN A 287 15.27 -9.98 -20.15
N GLU A 288 14.24 -9.56 -20.90
CA GLU A 288 14.14 -8.26 -21.55
C GLU A 288 13.50 -7.16 -20.68
N LYS A 289 12.80 -7.51 -19.58
CA LYS A 289 12.20 -6.54 -18.64
C LYS A 289 12.31 -7.07 -17.22
N PRO A 290 12.86 -6.31 -16.25
CA PRO A 290 12.93 -6.76 -14.87
C PRO A 290 11.55 -7.22 -14.39
N GLU A 291 11.51 -8.39 -13.74
CA GLU A 291 10.30 -8.98 -13.19
C GLU A 291 9.59 -7.95 -12.30
N MET A 292 8.34 -7.62 -12.63
CA MET A 292 7.53 -6.69 -11.84
C MET A 292 7.33 -7.29 -10.45
N THR A 293 8.11 -6.84 -9.46
CA THR A 293 7.95 -7.27 -8.08
C THR A 293 6.86 -6.45 -7.41
N PHE A 294 6.01 -7.11 -6.62
CA PHE A 294 5.03 -6.46 -5.74
C PHE A 294 5.48 -6.47 -4.28
N ILE A 295 6.69 -6.94 -3.98
CA ILE A 295 7.22 -7.07 -2.61
C ILE A 295 8.14 -5.91 -2.29
N TYR A 296 7.63 -4.95 -1.51
CA TYR A 296 8.34 -3.76 -1.05
C TYR A 296 8.17 -3.63 0.46
N PRO A 297 9.09 -4.20 1.26
CA PRO A 297 9.00 -4.15 2.71
C PRO A 297 8.88 -2.73 3.25
N ASN A 298 8.10 -2.58 4.32
CA ASN A 298 7.83 -1.32 5.01
C ASN A 298 7.31 -0.21 4.09
N THR A 299 6.43 -0.54 3.13
CA THR A 299 5.80 0.45 2.27
C THR A 299 4.28 0.31 2.23
N THR A 300 3.64 1.40 1.80
CA THR A 300 2.27 1.40 1.31
C THR A 300 2.27 1.31 -0.21
N THR A 301 1.49 0.42 -0.78
CA THR A 301 1.27 0.30 -2.22
C THR A 301 -0.18 0.68 -2.54
N LEU A 302 -0.35 1.76 -3.28
CA LEU A 302 -1.61 2.23 -3.82
C LEU A 302 -1.93 1.45 -5.10
N VAL A 303 -3.04 0.72 -5.10
CA VAL A 303 -3.54 -0.08 -6.23
C VAL A 303 -4.84 0.58 -6.71
N ASP A 304 -4.74 1.43 -7.73
CA ASP A 304 -5.91 2.04 -8.39
C ASP A 304 -6.45 1.07 -9.44
N ILE A 305 -7.68 0.61 -9.25
CA ILE A 305 -8.33 -0.38 -10.12
C ILE A 305 -9.45 0.30 -10.90
N ILE A 306 -9.38 0.19 -12.22
CA ILE A 306 -10.35 0.74 -13.16
C ILE A 306 -11.13 -0.41 -13.78
N MET A 307 -12.42 -0.49 -13.44
CA MET A 307 -13.35 -1.49 -13.95
C MET A 307 -13.96 -1.03 -15.28
N ASN A 308 -14.09 -1.95 -16.23
CA ASN A 308 -14.79 -1.70 -17.48
C ASN A 308 -16.30 -1.69 -17.25
N ARG A 309 -16.91 -0.52 -17.47
CA ARG A 309 -18.35 -0.31 -17.31
C ARG A 309 -19.06 -0.66 -18.62
N ILE A 310 -20.08 -1.49 -18.51
CA ILE A 310 -20.99 -1.78 -19.61
C ILE A 310 -22.31 -1.10 -19.28
N GLN A 311 -22.69 -0.12 -20.09
CA GLN A 311 -23.99 0.55 -19.97
C GLN A 311 -24.92 0.07 -21.09
N THR A 312 -26.14 -0.29 -20.74
CA THR A 312 -27.16 -0.63 -21.74
C THR A 312 -27.77 0.63 -22.35
N ASP A 313 -28.01 0.63 -23.66
CA ASP A 313 -28.55 1.78 -24.43
C ASP A 313 -30.02 2.13 -24.12
N LYS A 314 -30.64 1.47 -23.14
CA LYS A 314 -32.08 1.63 -22.83
C LYS A 314 -32.47 3.01 -22.27
N LEU A 315 -31.51 3.91 -22.03
CA LEU A 315 -31.75 5.23 -21.45
C LEU A 315 -31.93 6.35 -22.47
N LEU A 316 -31.48 6.18 -23.72
CA LEU A 316 -31.63 7.18 -24.79
C LEU A 316 -32.55 6.64 -25.90
N ASN A 317 -33.85 6.69 -25.65
CA ASN A 317 -34.82 6.67 -26.74
C ASN A 317 -34.83 8.05 -27.42
N VAL A 318 -33.88 8.28 -28.33
CA VAL A 318 -33.99 9.40 -29.27
C VAL A 318 -35.09 9.04 -30.26
N SER A 319 -36.33 9.34 -29.89
CA SER A 319 -37.45 9.24 -30.81
C SER A 319 -37.44 10.48 -31.70
N ASP A 320 -37.54 10.23 -33.01
CA ASP A 320 -37.63 11.27 -34.01
C ASP A 320 -38.87 12.15 -33.72
N TYR A 321 -38.66 13.42 -33.37
CA TYR A 321 -39.71 14.34 -32.93
C TYR A 321 -40.87 14.41 -33.94
N ALA A 322 -40.58 14.26 -35.23
CA ALA A 322 -41.57 14.24 -36.31
C ALA A 322 -42.59 13.08 -36.22
N LYS A 323 -42.26 11.98 -35.52
CA LYS A 323 -43.16 10.83 -35.32
C LYS A 323 -44.03 10.96 -34.07
N VAL A 324 -43.70 11.86 -33.15
CA VAL A 324 -44.44 12.06 -31.89
C VAL A 324 -45.58 13.07 -32.06
N VAL A 325 -45.44 14.03 -32.99
CA VAL A 325 -46.41 15.10 -33.22
C VAL A 325 -47.56 14.70 -34.18
N ASN A 326 -47.46 13.55 -34.86
CA ASN A 326 -48.48 13.05 -35.79
C ASN A 326 -49.34 11.90 -35.22
N LYS A 327 -49.51 11.84 -33.91
CA LYS A 327 -50.48 10.95 -33.21
C LYS A 327 -51.41 11.78 -32.34
#